data_AF-A0A9C7VKC3-F1
#
_entry.id   AF-A0A9C7VKC3-F1
#
_cell.length_a   1.000
_cell.length_b   1.000
_cell.length_c   1.000
_cell.angle_alpha   90.00
_cell.angle_beta   90.00
_cell.angle_gamma   90.00
#
_symmetry.space_group_name_H-M   'P 1'
#
loop_
_entity.id
_entity.type
_entity.pdbx_description
1 polymer ?
#
loop_
_entity_poly.entity_id
_entity_poly.type
_entity_poly.pdbx_seq_one_letter_code
_entity_poly.pdbx_strand_id
1 'polypeptide(L)'
;MKVLGLILAGGRGEALWPLTKVRASAAIPIFGKYRAIDFTLSNMVNSGIYKVGVLTQYNPRSLMDHLGSGKEWDLDRKHGG
;
A
#
# COMPACT_ATOMS: atom_id res chain seq x y z
N MET A 1 10.64 -9.23 -18.01
CA MET A 1 9.69 -10.19 -17.40
C MET A 1 8.37 -9.46 -17.15
N LYS A 2 7.20 -10.02 -17.47
CA LYS A 2 5.89 -9.39 -17.18
C LYS A 2 5.32 -10.02 -15.91
N VAL A 3 5.36 -9.30 -14.79
CA VAL A 3 4.86 -9.75 -13.47
C VAL A 3 3.80 -8.77 -12.98
N LEU A 4 2.75 -9.29 -12.36
CA LEU A 4 1.76 -8.53 -11.61
C LEU A 4 1.97 -8.78 -10.12
N GLY A 5 2.30 -7.74 -9.36
CA GLY A 5 2.35 -7.78 -7.91
C GLY A 5 0.96 -7.57 -7.33
N LEU A 6 0.59 -8.34 -6.30
CA LEU A 6 -0.66 -8.15 -5.56
C LEU A 6 -0.35 -7.96 -4.08
N ILE A 7 -0.80 -6.85 -3.50
CA ILE A 7 -0.65 -6.52 -2.08
C ILE A 7 -2.00 -6.71 -1.39
N LEU A 8 -2.06 -7.63 -0.42
CA LEU A 8 -3.25 -7.89 0.39
C LEU A 8 -3.27 -6.94 1.61
N ALA A 9 -3.90 -5.77 1.45
CA ALA A 9 -4.01 -4.73 2.47
C ALA A 9 -5.37 -4.73 3.21
N GLY A 10 -6.10 -5.85 3.16
CA GLY A 10 -7.45 -5.99 3.72
C GLY A 10 -7.51 -6.46 5.18
N GLY A 11 -6.40 -6.62 5.90
CA GLY A 11 -6.42 -7.14 7.27
C GLY A 11 -7.02 -6.16 8.28
N ARG A 12 -7.92 -6.66 9.16
CA ARG A 12 -8.51 -5.86 10.26
C ARG A 12 -7.47 -5.45 11.32
N GLY A 13 -6.41 -6.24 11.46
CA GLY A 13 -5.27 -5.94 12.34
C GLY A 13 -5.68 -5.80 13.82
N GLU A 14 -6.40 -6.79 14.35
CA GLU A 14 -6.91 -6.78 15.73
C GLU A 14 -5.78 -6.73 16.78
N ALA A 15 -4.65 -7.39 16.50
CA ALA A 15 -3.44 -7.33 17.33
C ALA A 15 -2.81 -5.92 17.42
N LEU A 16 -3.17 -5.02 16.50
CA LEU A 16 -2.68 -3.64 16.44
C LEU A 16 -3.72 -2.63 16.93
N TRP A 17 -4.78 -3.09 17.61
CA TRP A 17 -5.68 -2.19 18.32
C TRP A 17 -4.91 -1.34 19.34
N PRO A 18 -5.18 -0.03 19.49
CA PRO A 18 -6.23 0.77 18.85
C PRO A 18 -5.85 1.44 17.52
N LEU A 19 -4.63 1.23 17.02
CA LEU A 19 -4.11 1.92 15.84
C LEU A 19 -4.91 1.63 14.56
N THR A 20 -5.57 0.47 14.50
CA THR A 20 -6.41 0.00 13.39
C THR A 20 -7.89 0.35 13.51
N LYS A 21 -8.31 1.09 14.56
CA LYS A 21 -9.73 1.43 14.79
C LYS A 21 -10.37 2.16 13.60
N VAL A 22 -9.64 3.08 12.99
CA VAL A 22 -10.15 4.01 11.96
C VAL A 22 -9.42 3.89 10.61
N ARG A 23 -8.49 2.94 10.49
CA ARG A 23 -7.64 2.76 9.29
C ARG A 23 -7.23 1.30 9.14
N ALA A 24 -7.00 0.86 7.91
CA ALA A 24 -6.39 -0.44 7.62
C ALA A 24 -4.99 -0.55 8.27
N SER A 25 -4.56 -1.76 8.62
CA SER A 25 -3.20 -2.00 9.16
C SER A 25 -2.10 -1.48 8.24
N ALA A 26 -2.30 -1.61 6.93
CA ALA A 26 -1.40 -1.09 5.90
C ALA A 26 -1.26 0.45 5.90
N ALA A 27 -2.23 1.17 6.47
CA ALA A 27 -2.23 2.62 6.58
C ALA A 27 -1.65 3.15 7.92
N ILE A 28 -1.15 2.27 8.79
CA ILE A 28 -0.54 2.69 10.05
C ILE A 28 0.72 3.52 9.77
N PRO A 29 0.90 4.69 10.41
CA PRO A 29 2.12 5.49 10.30
C PRO A 29 3.33 4.78 10.88
N ILE A 30 4.47 4.87 10.20
CA ILE A 30 5.76 4.29 10.58
C ILE A 30 6.84 5.37 10.45
N PHE A 31 7.71 5.51 11.46
CA PHE A 31 8.82 6.46 11.50
C PHE A 31 8.45 7.93 11.15
N GLY A 32 7.22 8.35 11.47
CA GLY A 32 6.76 9.74 11.36
C GLY A 32 6.41 10.22 9.94
N LYS A 33 6.93 9.58 8.89
CA LYS A 33 6.69 9.99 7.48
C LYS A 33 6.05 8.92 6.62
N TYR A 34 6.25 7.64 6.95
CA TYR A 34 5.82 6.53 6.10
C TYR A 34 4.56 5.88 6.64
N ARG A 35 4.00 4.98 5.84
CA ARG A 35 3.02 3.99 6.25
C ARG A 35 3.53 2.59 6.01
N ALA A 36 2.93 1.62 6.68
CA ALA A 36 3.34 0.22 6.56
C ALA A 36 3.35 -0.28 5.09
N ILE A 37 2.41 0.16 4.25
CA ILE A 37 2.36 -0.22 2.83
C ILE A 37 3.56 0.28 2.00
N ASP A 38 4.19 1.37 2.41
CA ASP A 38 5.26 2.03 1.64
C ASP A 38 6.46 1.11 1.46
N PHE A 39 6.75 0.29 2.47
CA PHE A 39 7.83 -0.68 2.43
C PHE A 39 7.57 -1.77 1.39
N THR A 40 6.33 -2.29 1.34
CA THR A 40 5.96 -3.31 0.36
C THR A 40 5.97 -2.74 -1.06
N LEU A 41 5.45 -1.53 -1.27
CA LEU A 41 5.49 -0.86 -2.57
C LEU A 41 6.93 -0.58 -3.02
N SER A 42 7.77 -0.07 -2.12
CA SER A 42 9.18 0.16 -2.41
C SER A 42 9.90 -1.14 -2.76
N ASN A 43 9.62 -2.24 -2.06
CA ASN A 43 10.17 -3.56 -2.39
C ASN A 43 9.77 -4.03 -3.79
N MET A 44 8.50 -3.87 -4.18
CA MET A 44 8.03 -4.24 -5.53
C MET A 44 8.78 -3.45 -6.60
N VAL A 45 8.84 -2.12 -6.45
CA VAL A 45 9.47 -1.22 -7.43
C VAL A 45 10.98 -1.46 -7.52
N ASN A 46 11.66 -1.60 -6.38
CA ASN A 46 13.09 -1.92 -6.31
C ASN A 46 13.42 -3.32 -6.88
N SER A 47 12.43 -4.21 -6.94
CA SER A 47 12.55 -5.54 -7.55
C SER A 47 12.12 -5.58 -9.03
N GLY A 48 11.83 -4.42 -9.64
CA GLY A 48 11.41 -4.33 -11.04
C GLY A 48 9.96 -4.71 -11.31
N ILE A 49 9.09 -4.73 -10.28
CA ILE A 49 7.66 -5.02 -10.40
C ILE A 49 6.90 -3.69 -10.42
N TYR A 50 6.49 -3.26 -11.61
CA TYR A 50 5.84 -1.96 -11.86
C TYR A 50 4.34 -2.05 -12.20
N LYS A 51 3.74 -3.24 -12.04
CA LYS A 51 2.30 -3.44 -12.17
C LYS A 51 1.81 -4.01 -10.85
N VAL A 52 1.11 -3.22 -10.06
CA VAL A 52 0.81 -3.56 -8.66
C VAL A 52 -0.67 -3.31 -8.36
N GLY A 53 -1.39 -4.38 -8.00
CA GLY A 53 -2.74 -4.28 -7.45
C GLY A 53 -2.72 -4.25 -5.92
N VAL A 54 -3.46 -3.32 -5.30
CA VAL A 54 -3.67 -3.30 -3.86
C VAL A 54 -5.12 -3.68 -3.53
N LEU A 55 -5.29 -4.78 -2.82
CA LEU A 55 -6.59 -5.32 -2.41
C LEU A 55 -6.92 -4.84 -0.99
N THR A 56 -8.02 -4.11 -0.84
CA THR A 56 -8.43 -3.51 0.44
C THR A 56 -9.82 -4.00 0.85
N GLN A 57 -10.15 -3.91 2.15
CA GLN A 57 -11.45 -4.35 2.67
C GLN A 57 -11.93 -3.47 3.83
N TYR A 58 -11.24 -3.48 4.97
CA TYR A 58 -11.67 -2.74 6.16
C TYR A 58 -11.02 -1.35 6.24
N ASN A 59 -11.83 -0.32 6.53
CA ASN A 59 -11.38 1.07 6.70
C ASN A 59 -10.35 1.56 5.64
N PRO A 60 -10.64 1.40 4.33
CA PRO A 60 -9.64 1.63 3.29
C PRO A 60 -9.41 3.10 2.97
N ARG A 61 -10.31 4.01 3.36
CA ARG A 61 -10.29 5.42 2.93
C ARG A 61 -8.93 6.08 3.14
N SER A 62 -8.42 6.05 4.37
CA SER A 62 -7.11 6.62 4.69
C SER A 62 -5.99 6.01 3.83
N LEU A 63 -6.03 4.70 3.58
CA LEU A 63 -5.04 4.01 2.74
C LEU A 63 -5.13 4.49 1.28
N MET A 64 -6.34 4.54 0.72
CA MET A 64 -6.57 4.98 -0.66
C MET A 64 -6.14 6.43 -0.88
N ASP A 65 -6.42 7.32 0.09
CA ASP A 65 -6.00 8.73 0.04
C ASP A 65 -4.47 8.86 0.02
N HIS A 66 -3.76 7.96 0.70
CA HIS A 66 -2.29 7.93 0.73
C HIS A 66 -1.68 7.34 -0.54
N LEU A 67 -2.31 6.31 -1.12
CA LEU A 67 -1.87 5.74 -2.38
C LEU A 67 -2.02 6.73 -3.53
N GLY A 68 -3.11 7.50 -3.54
CA GLY A 68 -3.35 8.54 -4.55
C GLY A 68 -3.18 8.01 -5.98
N SER A 69 -2.33 8.66 -6.78
CA SER A 69 -2.01 8.22 -8.13
C SER A 69 -0.88 7.18 -8.22
N GLY A 70 -0.24 6.83 -7.10
CA GLY A 70 0.94 5.96 -7.08
C GLY A 70 2.26 6.63 -7.51
N LYS A 71 2.24 7.95 -7.78
CA LYS A 71 3.39 8.71 -8.29
C LYS A 71 4.62 8.67 -7.38
N GLU A 72 4.42 8.65 -6.06
CA GLU A 72 5.53 8.59 -5.09
C GLU A 72 6.39 7.32 -5.22
N TRP A 73 5.85 6.28 -5.86
CA TRP A 73 6.56 5.02 -6.17
C TRP A 73 6.82 4.83 -7.66
N ASP A 74 6.64 5.87 -8.49
CA ASP A 74 6.78 5.79 -9.95
C ASP A 74 5.86 4.71 -10.57
N LEU A 75 4.64 4.60 -10.02
CA LEU A 75 3.58 3.71 -10.50
C LEU A 75 2.52 4.45 -11.34
N ASP A 76 2.67 5.75 -11.59
CA ASP A 76 1.78 6.56 -12.45
C ASP A 76 2.18 6.52 -13.94
N ARG A 77 2.61 5.36 -14.43
CA ARG A 77 3.19 5.19 -15.76
C ARG A 77 2.13 4.93 -16.83
N LYS A 78 2.43 5.30 -18.09
CA LYS A 78 1.56 5.00 -19.25
C LYS A 78 1.43 3.50 -19.55
N HIS A 79 2.47 2.73 -19.22
CA HIS A 79 2.56 1.28 -19.45
C HIS A 79 3.03 0.62 -18.15
N GLY A 80 2.08 0.25 -17.29
CA GLY A 80 2.35 -0.10 -15.88
C GLY A 80 1.41 0.69 -14.98
N GLY A 81 1.50 0.49 -13.67
CA GLY A 81 0.53 0.92 -12.68
C GLY A 81 -0.05 -0.27 -11.95
#